data_AF-A0A969B6M9-F1
#
_entry.id   AF-A0A969B6M9-F1
#
_cell.length_a   1.000
_cell.length_b   1.000
_cell.length_c   1.000
_cell.angle_alpha   90.00
_cell.angle_beta   90.00
_cell.angle_gamma   90.00
#
_symmetry.space_group_name_H-M   'P 1'
#
loop_
_entity.id
_entity.type
_entity.pdbx_description
1 polymer ?
#
loop_
_entity_poly.entity_id
_entity_poly.type
_entity_poly.pdbx_seq_one_letter_code
_entity_poly.pdbx_strand_id
1 'polypeptide(L)'
;MAQRRTFSPRDEVYLSSTSFEVYMIVGVVFAFVVTAGFLIGVFNQMAWLMWPAIGVGALVGMVVLRYLSQREWKRKLAELESEYRDKVTGGLRG
;
A
#
# COMPACT_ATOMS: atom_id res chain seq x y z
N MET A 1 -19.15 -23.32 1.32
CA MET A 1 -19.85 -22.04 1.11
C MET A 1 -19.17 -21.01 2.01
N ALA A 2 -18.44 -20.05 1.44
CA ALA A 2 -17.73 -19.04 2.23
C ALA A 2 -18.76 -18.16 2.95
N GLN A 3 -18.75 -18.18 4.28
CA GLN A 3 -19.57 -17.33 5.12
C GLN A 3 -19.29 -15.87 4.72
N ARG A 4 -20.22 -15.20 4.04
CA ARG A 4 -20.13 -13.76 3.78
C ARG A 4 -20.14 -13.09 5.15
N ARG A 5 -18.97 -12.68 5.63
CA ARG A 5 -18.86 -11.81 6.80
C ARG A 5 -19.45 -10.47 6.38
N THR A 6 -20.63 -10.17 6.89
CA THR A 6 -21.28 -8.88 6.67
C THR A 6 -20.56 -7.85 7.54
N PHE A 7 -19.54 -7.21 6.97
CA PHE A 7 -18.87 -6.08 7.62
C PHE A 7 -19.82 -4.88 7.63
N SER A 8 -19.67 -3.99 8.61
CA SER A 8 -20.44 -2.74 8.59
C SER A 8 -19.95 -1.85 7.43
N PRO A 9 -20.78 -0.97 6.86
CA PRO A 9 -20.36 -0.05 5.79
C PRO A 9 -19.13 0.79 6.16
N ARG A 10 -18.94 1.09 7.46
CA ARG A 10 -17.77 1.81 7.97
C ARG A 10 -16.49 0.97 7.86
N ASP A 11 -16.58 -0.32 8.13
CA ASP A 11 -15.43 -1.23 8.10
C ASP A 11 -15.00 -1.52 6.66
N GLU A 12 -15.95 -1.53 5.72
CA GLU A 12 -15.65 -1.64 4.28
C GLU A 12 -14.87 -0.42 3.76
N VAL A 13 -15.23 0.79 4.22
CA VAL A 13 -14.47 2.03 3.91
C VAL A 13 -13.09 1.98 4.57
N TYR A 14 -13.00 1.50 5.82
CA TYR A 14 -11.72 1.38 6.51
C TYR A 14 -10.76 0.40 5.81
N LEU A 15 -11.27 -0.76 5.40
CA LEU A 15 -10.51 -1.76 4.65
C LEU A 15 -10.03 -1.22 3.30
N SER A 16 -10.88 -0.51 2.55
CA SER A 16 -10.55 0.03 1.22
C SER A 16 -9.66 1.27 1.26
N SER A 17 -9.60 1.98 2.38
CA SER A 17 -8.68 3.12 2.54
C SER A 17 -7.22 2.65 2.59
N THR A 18 -6.36 3.26 1.78
CA THR A 18 -4.89 3.10 1.90
C THR A 18 -4.35 4.19 2.80
N SER A 19 -3.41 3.87 3.70
CA SER A 19 -2.88 4.86 4.64
C SER A 19 -1.99 5.90 3.95
N PHE A 20 -1.94 7.11 4.52
CA PHE A 20 -1.03 8.18 4.07
C PHE A 20 0.44 7.73 4.04
N GLU A 21 0.86 6.91 5.01
CA GLU A 21 2.22 6.39 5.10
C GLU A 21 2.62 5.57 3.85
N VAL A 22 1.70 4.78 3.29
CA VAL A 22 1.97 4.02 2.07
C VAL A 22 2.25 4.96 0.89
N TYR A 23 1.48 6.04 0.75
CA TYR A 23 1.73 7.03 -0.30
C TYR A 23 3.08 7.73 -0.11
N MET A 24 3.45 8.06 1.13
CA MET A 24 4.76 8.64 1.43
C MET A 24 5.91 7.69 1.07
N ILE A 25 5.81 6.41 1.44
CA ILE A 25 6.83 5.41 1.11
C ILE A 25 6.97 5.26 -0.41
N VAL A 26 5.85 5.18 -1.13
CA VAL A 26 5.85 5.07 -2.60
C VAL A 26 6.47 6.32 -3.25
N GLY A 27 6.15 7.50 -2.74
CA GLY A 27 6.73 8.76 -3.20
C GLY A 27 8.25 8.83 -2.99
N VAL A 28 8.74 8.38 -1.83
CA VAL A 28 10.18 8.30 -1.53
C VAL A 28 10.87 7.31 -2.44
N VAL A 29 10.30 6.13 -2.66
CA VAL A 29 10.86 5.12 -3.58
C VAL A 29 10.93 5.67 -5.00
N PHE A 30 9.87 6.31 -5.48
CA PHE A 30 9.84 6.95 -6.79
C PHE A 30 10.93 8.01 -6.92
N ALA A 31 11.01 8.94 -5.96
CA ALA A 31 12.02 10.00 -5.96
C ALA A 31 13.44 9.42 -5.95
N PHE A 32 13.69 8.36 -5.19
CA PHE A 32 14.98 7.68 -5.14
C PHE A 32 15.37 7.09 -6.50
N VAL A 33 14.47 6.35 -7.16
CA VAL A 33 14.72 5.73 -8.47
C VAL A 33 14.97 6.79 -9.54
N VAL A 34 14.15 7.84 -9.59
CA VAL A 34 14.31 8.93 -10.56
C VAL A 34 15.61 9.70 -10.31
N THR A 35 15.93 10.00 -9.06
CA THR A 35 17.18 10.69 -8.71
C THR A 35 18.40 9.86 -9.10
N ALA A 36 18.38 8.56 -8.81
CA ALA A 36 19.47 7.67 -9.21
C ALA A 36 19.62 7.62 -10.74
N GLY A 37 18.52 7.48 -11.48
CA GLY A 37 18.54 7.50 -12.94
C GLY A 37 19.01 8.83 -13.52
N PHE A 38 18.62 9.96 -12.91
CA PHE A 38 19.09 11.29 -13.28
C PHE A 38 20.61 11.43 -13.09
N LEU A 39 21.14 11.04 -11.93
CA LEU A 39 22.57 11.10 -11.65
C LEU A 39 23.36 10.25 -12.67
N ILE A 40 22.93 9.03 -12.92
CA ILE A 40 23.53 8.16 -13.95
C ILE A 40 23.48 8.83 -15.33
N GLY A 41 22.35 9.43 -15.69
CA GLY A 41 22.19 10.17 -16.95
C GLY A 41 23.17 11.33 -17.07
N VAL A 42 23.33 12.14 -16.02
CA VAL A 42 24.27 13.27 -15.99
C VAL A 42 25.72 12.80 -16.14
N PHE A 43 26.14 11.78 -15.39
CA PHE A 43 27.51 11.26 -15.46
C PHE A 43 27.87 10.69 -16.83
N ASN A 44 26.89 10.16 -17.57
CA ASN A 44 27.10 9.61 -18.92
C ASN A 44 26.79 10.61 -20.04
N GLN A 45 26.48 11.88 -19.70
CA GLN A 45 25.99 12.90 -20.64
C GLN A 45 24.77 12.45 -21.48
N MET A 46 23.97 11.54 -20.93
CA MET A 46 22.78 10.98 -21.54
C MET A 46 21.54 11.62 -20.93
N ALA A 47 21.22 12.85 -21.34
CA ALA A 47 20.02 13.56 -20.86
C ALA A 47 18.72 12.79 -21.19
N TRP A 48 18.71 12.00 -22.26
CA TRP A 48 17.57 11.20 -22.68
C TRP A 48 17.22 10.07 -21.70
N LEU A 49 18.15 9.68 -20.81
CA LEU A 49 17.96 8.62 -19.80
C LEU A 49 16.96 9.01 -18.68
N MET A 50 16.58 10.28 -18.58
CA MET A 50 15.52 10.74 -17.68
C MET A 50 14.17 10.08 -17.98
N TRP A 51 13.79 9.96 -19.25
CA TRP A 51 12.52 9.36 -19.65
C TRP A 51 12.37 7.90 -19.20
N PRO A 52 13.34 7.00 -19.49
CA PRO A 52 13.26 5.64 -18.98
C PRO A 52 13.38 5.59 -17.45
N ALA A 53 14.14 6.49 -16.80
CA ALA A 53 14.20 6.54 -15.33
C ALA A 53 12.85 6.87 -14.69
N ILE A 54 12.09 7.83 -15.26
CA ILE A 54 10.73 8.14 -14.82
C ILE A 54 9.80 6.94 -15.03
N GLY A 55 9.88 6.28 -16.20
CA GLY A 55 9.09 5.09 -16.50
C GLY A 55 9.36 3.94 -15.52
N VAL A 56 10.64 3.65 -15.27
CA VAL A 56 11.07 2.64 -14.29
C VAL A 56 10.62 3.03 -12.89
N GLY A 57 10.79 4.29 -12.49
CA GLY A 57 10.33 4.80 -11.20
C GLY A 57 8.84 4.60 -10.99
N ALA A 58 8.01 4.92 -12.00
CA ALA A 58 6.57 4.73 -11.94
C ALA A 58 6.17 3.25 -11.81
N LEU A 59 6.84 2.35 -12.56
CA LEU A 59 6.62 0.90 -12.47
C LEU A 59 6.99 0.36 -11.09
N VAL A 60 8.17 0.74 -10.57
CA VAL A 60 8.61 0.35 -9.22
C VAL A 60 7.64 0.88 -8.17
N GLY A 61 7.22 2.14 -8.28
CA GLY A 61 6.22 2.75 -7.39
C GLY A 61 4.90 2.00 -7.41
N MET A 62 4.41 1.58 -8.58
CA MET A 62 3.17 0.80 -8.71
C MET A 62 3.28 -0.58 -8.03
N VAL A 63 4.43 -1.26 -8.18
CA VAL A 63 4.68 -2.55 -7.53
C VAL A 63 4.72 -2.38 -6.00
N VAL A 64 5.43 -1.37 -5.50
CA VAL A 64 5.52 -1.08 -4.06
C VAL A 64 4.16 -0.69 -3.49
N LEU A 65 3.41 0.17 -4.17
CA LEU A 65 2.05 0.56 -3.77
C LEU A 65 1.15 -0.66 -3.64
N ARG A 66 1.15 -1.54 -4.63
CA ARG A 66 0.35 -2.76 -4.63
C ARG A 66 0.76 -3.71 -3.51
N TYR A 67 2.07 -3.86 -3.27
CA TYR A 67 2.58 -4.72 -2.20
C TYR A 67 2.16 -4.20 -0.82
N LEU A 68 2.34 -2.91 -0.57
CA LEU A 68 2.02 -2.27 0.71
C LEU A 68 0.51 -2.22 0.96
N SER A 69 -0.29 -1.87 -0.04
CA SER A 69 -1.76 -1.82 0.12
C SER A 69 -2.34 -3.21 0.42
N GLN A 70 -1.82 -4.26 -0.21
CA GLN A 70 -2.21 -5.64 0.12
C GLN A 70 -1.79 -6.04 1.53
N ARG A 71 -0.62 -5.59 2.00
CA ARG A 71 -0.15 -5.86 3.36
C ARG A 71 -1.01 -5.14 4.40
N GLU A 72 -1.37 -3.88 4.16
CA GLU A 72 -2.28 -3.11 5.00
C GLU A 72 -3.67 -3.74 5.04
N TRP A 73 -4.23 -4.11 3.89
CA TRP A 73 -5.53 -4.76 3.81
C TRP A 73 -5.58 -6.02 4.71
N LYS A 74 -4.55 -6.87 4.63
CA LYS A 74 -4.46 -8.08 5.47
C LYS A 74 -4.38 -7.77 6.96
N ARG A 75 -3.68 -6.70 7.35
CA ARG A 75 -3.58 -6.25 8.75
C ARG A 75 -4.92 -5.72 9.25
N LYS A 76 -5.54 -4.81 8.51
CA LYS A 76 -6.86 -4.25 8.83
C LYS A 76 -7.93 -5.33 8.93
N LEU A 77 -7.88 -6.32 8.05
CA LEU A 77 -8.78 -7.46 8.11
C LEU A 77 -8.57 -8.28 9.39
N ALA A 78 -7.32 -8.57 9.76
CA ALA A 78 -7.00 -9.30 10.99
C ALA A 78 -7.44 -8.55 12.25
N GLU A 79 -7.27 -7.22 12.28
CA GLU A 79 -7.71 -6.35 13.38
C GLU A 79 -9.24 -6.40 13.53
N LEU A 80 -9.99 -6.21 12.43
CA LEU A 80 -11.44 -6.33 12.45
C LEU A 80 -11.89 -7.74 12.90
N GLU A 81 -11.26 -8.79 12.40
CA GLU A 81 -11.59 -10.16 12.81
C GLU A 81 -11.38 -10.41 14.31
N SER A 82 -10.34 -9.84 14.92
CA SER A 82 -10.15 -9.90 16.37
C SER A 82 -11.24 -9.14 17.11
N GLU A 83 -11.60 -7.94 16.66
CA GLU A 83 -12.63 -7.12 17.31
C GLU A 83 -14.02 -7.79 17.25
N TYR A 84 -14.38 -8.38 16.11
CA TYR A 84 -15.61 -9.14 15.97
C TYR A 84 -15.61 -10.41 16.82
N ARG A 85 -14.47 -11.11 16.93
CA ARG A 85 -14.34 -12.30 17.79
C ARG A 85 -14.55 -11.93 19.26
N ASP A 86 -13.90 -10.85 19.72
CA ASP A 86 -13.98 -10.39 21.10
C ASP A 86 -15.38 -9.90 21.47
N LYS A 87 -16.09 -9.25 20.54
CA LYS A 87 -17.51 -8.89 20.75
C LYS A 87 -18.40 -10.13 20.91
N VAL A 88 -18.16 -11.19 20.13
CA VAL A 88 -18.95 -12.43 20.21
C VAL A 88 -18.65 -13.21 21.49
N THR A 89 -17.38 -13.31 21.92
CA THR A 89 -16.99 -14.04 23.14
C THR A 89 -17.22 -13.23 24.42
N GLY A 90 -17.08 -11.90 24.36
CA GLY A 90 -17.35 -10.98 25.47
C GLY A 90 -18.84 -10.81 25.77
N GLY A 91 -19.71 -10.90 24.76
CA GLY A 91 -21.17 -10.87 24.93
C GLY A 91 -21.78 -12.12 25.59
N LEU A 92 -21.03 -13.21 25.73
CA LEU A 92 -21.47 -14.45 26.40
C LEU A 92 -21.21 -14.44 27.92
N ARG A 93 -20.69 -13.35 28.48
CA ARG A 93 -20.39 -13.19 29.91
C ARG A 93 -21.29 -12.18 30.64
N GLY A 94 -22.27 -11.58 29.97
CA GLY A 94 -23.30 -10.72 30.58
C GLY A 94 -24.65 -11.42 30.58
#